data_AF-A0A954PLK9-F1
#
_entry.id   AF-A0A954PLK9-F1
#
_cell.length_a   1.000
_cell.length_b   1.000
_cell.length_c   1.000
_cell.angle_alpha   90.00
_cell.angle_beta   90.00
_cell.angle_gamma   90.00
#
_symmetry.space_group_name_H-M   'P 1'
#
loop_
_entity.id
_entity.type
_entity.pdbx_description
1 polymer ?
#
loop_
_entity_poly.entity_id
_entity_poly.type
_entity_poly.pdbx_seq_one_letter_code
_entity_poly.pdbx_strand_id
1 'polypeptide(L)'
;MLRFLPRRDCVWQRVHYGARLWAVGLVVSLVGLSLPTAWAQQAAEAERSGLAREGVEFKIFQFPADRIPRIDGHADDWSLVPESYTVGMDQLQETVIGLGDRRDPANLDVRVKVGWVQGQNHLYFLYEASDDYWDFARNDLHNDIFEVVVDGDLSGGPLIRQLHPQHELRNSWQSHFSFHGVHAQNYHIFTPARDKDWAMVWGGQPWIKDLPFANAAYQYNFQPGESGKLTLEFFITPFDHAPASPARAVPTKLREDAVIGLSWAVLDYDDQQAKTYAGFWNLSHETLMYGDASALVAFRLMPLERSLRRAVEANWSFQVVSLEERRVAFRDRSYGEITDWNWDFGDGQQSNEQHPQHRYQRPGEYIVTLSVSGPQGEARRTKVWDVTLP
;
A
#
# COMPACT_ATOMS: atom_id res chain seq x y z
N MET A 1 1.76 37.30 57.40
CA MET A 1 3.00 38.13 57.38
C MET A 1 4.12 37.25 56.83
N LEU A 2 5.00 37.79 55.97
CA LEU A 2 6.36 37.34 55.56
C LEU A 2 6.90 36.00 56.17
N ARG A 3 7.52 35.06 55.43
CA ARG A 3 8.46 35.20 54.28
C ARG A 3 8.44 34.04 53.24
N PHE A 4 8.98 34.36 52.06
CA PHE A 4 9.49 33.52 50.95
C PHE A 4 10.92 32.97 51.25
N LEU A 5 11.60 32.04 50.54
CA LEU A 5 11.48 31.12 49.35
C LEU A 5 12.79 30.23 49.36
N PRO A 6 13.23 29.43 48.34
CA PRO A 6 12.61 28.59 47.27
C PRO A 6 13.30 27.18 47.13
N ARG A 7 13.13 26.54 45.94
CA ARG A 7 13.92 25.44 45.27
C ARG A 7 13.29 24.04 45.34
N ARG A 8 13.30 23.21 44.27
CA ARG A 8 13.90 23.35 42.91
C ARG A 8 12.87 23.07 41.81
N ASP A 9 12.92 23.85 40.73
CA ASP A 9 12.24 23.56 39.47
C ASP A 9 12.97 22.48 38.66
N CYS A 10 12.23 21.66 37.89
CA CYS A 10 12.80 20.70 36.95
C CYS A 10 12.70 21.25 35.52
N VAL A 11 13.85 21.59 34.92
CA VAL A 11 13.90 22.22 33.60
C VAL A 11 13.91 21.16 32.51
N TRP A 12 12.78 21.00 31.81
CA TRP A 12 12.75 20.30 30.52
C TRP A 12 13.44 21.16 29.45
N GLN A 13 14.70 20.84 29.13
CA GLN A 13 15.38 21.44 27.98
C GLN A 13 14.74 20.93 26.69
N ARG A 14 14.15 21.84 25.89
CA ARG A 14 13.82 21.56 24.49
C ARG A 14 15.12 21.39 23.71
N VAL A 15 15.40 20.18 23.22
CA VAL A 15 16.40 19.98 22.18
C VAL A 15 15.81 20.50 20.87
N HIS A 16 16.40 21.57 20.33
CA HIS A 16 16.03 22.11 19.02
C HIS A 16 16.64 21.26 17.91
N TYR A 17 15.84 20.37 17.30
CA TYR A 17 16.13 19.88 15.95
C TYR A 17 15.66 20.90 14.92
N GLY A 18 16.56 21.29 14.02
CA GLY A 18 16.39 22.41 13.10
C GLY A 18 15.65 22.05 11.81
N ALA A 19 14.38 21.66 11.90
CA ALA A 19 13.52 21.48 10.72
C ALA A 19 13.20 22.86 10.08
N ARG A 20 14.00 23.26 9.09
CA ARG A 20 13.64 24.32 8.13
C ARG A 20 12.81 23.72 6.99
N LEU A 21 11.98 24.55 6.36
CA LEU A 21 11.19 24.26 5.14
C LEU A 21 9.98 23.32 5.28
N TRP A 22 9.00 23.72 6.10
CA TRP A 22 7.58 23.34 5.88
C TRP A 22 6.68 24.59 5.93
N ALA A 23 6.72 25.39 4.88
CA ALA A 23 6.02 26.69 4.81
C ALA A 23 5.59 27.10 3.38
N VAL A 24 5.24 26.14 2.51
CA VAL A 24 4.72 26.42 1.15
C VAL A 24 3.44 25.63 0.83
N GLY A 25 3.37 24.34 1.19
CA GLY A 25 2.25 23.47 0.81
C GLY A 25 0.86 23.91 1.29
N LEU A 26 0.75 24.70 2.38
CA LEU A 26 -0.56 25.07 2.96
C LEU A 26 -1.34 26.13 2.16
N VAL A 27 -0.73 26.77 1.15
CA VAL A 27 -1.39 27.82 0.34
C VAL A 27 -2.00 27.26 -0.95
N VAL A 28 -1.48 26.15 -1.47
CA VAL A 28 -1.82 25.64 -2.82
C VAL A 28 -3.26 25.10 -2.88
N SER A 29 -3.79 24.54 -1.79
CA SER A 29 -5.17 24.04 -1.73
C SER A 29 -6.28 25.10 -1.89
N LEU A 30 -5.93 26.40 -1.92
CA LEU A 30 -6.87 27.52 -2.09
C LEU A 30 -6.85 28.15 -3.49
N VAL A 31 -5.90 27.78 -4.36
CA VAL A 31 -5.80 28.32 -5.73
C VAL A 31 -5.58 27.16 -6.69
N GLY A 32 -6.61 26.84 -7.49
CA GLY A 32 -6.67 25.65 -8.35
C GLY A 32 -5.74 25.70 -9.57
N LEU A 33 -4.43 25.72 -9.36
CA LEU A 33 -3.40 25.62 -10.38
C LEU A 33 -2.84 24.20 -10.42
N SER A 34 -2.85 23.58 -11.59
CA SER A 34 -2.12 22.33 -11.84
C SER A 34 -0.61 22.58 -11.72
N LEU A 35 0.09 21.77 -10.92
CA LEU A 35 1.56 21.79 -10.89
C LEU A 35 2.13 21.39 -12.27
N PRO A 36 3.20 22.04 -12.76
CA PRO A 36 3.92 21.55 -13.92
C PRO A 36 4.48 20.14 -13.65
N THR A 37 4.46 19.27 -14.66
CA THR A 37 4.88 17.86 -14.51
C THR A 37 6.26 17.69 -13.88
N ALA A 38 7.22 18.55 -14.23
CA ALA A 38 8.57 18.55 -13.65
C ALA A 38 8.59 18.74 -12.11
N TRP A 39 7.63 19.47 -11.53
CA TRP A 39 7.52 19.65 -10.07
C TRP A 39 6.91 18.43 -9.39
N ALA A 40 5.96 17.75 -10.05
CA ALA A 40 5.45 16.46 -9.57
C ALA A 40 6.53 15.37 -9.66
N GLN A 41 7.35 15.38 -10.72
CA GLN A 41 8.50 14.49 -10.85
C GLN A 41 9.55 14.76 -9.75
N GLN A 42 9.96 16.01 -9.52
CA GLN A 42 10.92 16.32 -8.45
C GLN A 42 10.39 16.03 -7.04
N ALA A 43 9.08 16.14 -6.80
CA ALA A 43 8.47 15.66 -5.55
C ALA A 43 8.56 14.13 -5.44
N ALA A 44 8.13 13.40 -6.49
CA ALA A 44 8.19 11.95 -6.54
C ALA A 44 9.62 11.36 -6.63
N GLU A 45 10.63 12.17 -6.93
CA GLU A 45 12.07 11.82 -6.84
C GLU A 45 12.57 12.04 -5.40
N ALA A 46 12.17 13.15 -4.76
CA ALA A 46 12.50 13.42 -3.35
C ALA A 46 11.81 12.43 -2.36
N GLU A 47 10.63 11.92 -2.70
CA GLU A 47 9.96 10.84 -1.95
C GLU A 47 10.67 9.47 -2.08
N ARG A 48 11.54 9.28 -3.09
CA ARG A 48 12.33 8.04 -3.26
C ARG A 48 13.69 8.07 -2.59
N SER A 49 14.22 9.25 -2.22
CA SER A 49 15.58 9.39 -1.69
C SER A 49 15.67 8.89 -0.25
N GLY A 50 15.83 7.58 -0.10
CA GLY A 50 15.84 6.87 1.19
C GLY A 50 15.59 5.36 1.09
N LEU A 51 15.19 4.84 -0.08
CA LEU A 51 14.97 3.42 -0.35
C LEU A 51 16.23 2.74 -0.93
N ALA A 52 16.45 1.45 -0.64
CA ALA A 52 17.69 0.72 -0.97
C ALA A 52 18.07 0.74 -2.46
N ARG A 53 17.10 0.47 -3.35
CA ARG A 53 17.33 0.39 -4.80
C ARG A 53 16.98 1.72 -5.48
N GLU A 54 17.81 2.74 -5.27
CA GLU A 54 17.66 4.06 -5.91
C GLU A 54 17.47 3.93 -7.44
N GLY A 55 16.50 4.66 -7.99
CA GLY A 55 16.15 4.63 -9.42
C GLY A 55 15.34 3.41 -9.88
N VAL A 56 15.15 2.38 -9.04
CA VAL A 56 14.27 1.23 -9.34
C VAL A 56 12.87 1.51 -8.79
N GLU A 57 11.84 1.33 -9.62
CA GLU A 57 10.44 1.42 -9.21
C GLU A 57 9.65 0.29 -9.89
N PHE A 58 9.00 -0.55 -9.07
CA PHE A 58 8.08 -1.59 -9.52
C PHE A 58 6.64 -1.07 -9.55
N LYS A 59 5.73 -1.86 -10.13
CA LYS A 59 4.34 -1.47 -10.36
C LYS A 59 3.36 -2.36 -9.59
N ILE A 60 2.38 -1.75 -8.96
CA ILE A 60 1.21 -2.41 -8.38
C ILE A 60 0.04 -2.19 -9.34
N PHE A 61 -0.58 -3.28 -9.79
CA PHE A 61 -1.65 -3.28 -10.78
C PHE A 61 -3.00 -2.85 -10.17
N GLN A 62 -3.73 -1.91 -10.79
CA GLN A 62 -5.09 -1.61 -10.32
C GLN A 62 -6.12 -2.54 -10.96
N PHE A 63 -6.70 -3.42 -10.14
CA PHE A 63 -7.88 -4.19 -10.49
C PHE A 63 -9.12 -3.28 -10.55
N PRO A 64 -9.97 -3.40 -11.58
CA PRO A 64 -11.23 -2.67 -11.63
C PRO A 64 -12.20 -3.21 -10.57
N ALA A 65 -13.07 -2.36 -10.04
CA ALA A 65 -13.94 -2.70 -8.91
C ALA A 65 -15.00 -3.80 -9.21
N ASP A 66 -15.13 -4.24 -10.47
CA ASP A 66 -15.97 -5.36 -10.90
C ASP A 66 -15.21 -6.71 -11.02
N ARG A 67 -13.88 -6.68 -10.91
CA ARG A 67 -12.98 -7.86 -10.95
C ARG A 67 -11.89 -7.73 -9.88
N ILE A 68 -12.34 -7.63 -8.64
CA ILE A 68 -11.51 -7.74 -7.44
C ILE A 68 -11.01 -9.19 -7.35
N PRO A 69 -9.72 -9.47 -7.12
CA PRO A 69 -9.23 -10.83 -6.94
C PRO A 69 -9.92 -11.53 -5.77
N ARG A 70 -10.37 -12.76 -6.00
CA ARG A 70 -10.74 -13.66 -4.91
C ARG A 70 -9.45 -14.18 -4.27
N ILE A 71 -9.56 -14.63 -3.02
CA ILE A 71 -8.47 -15.33 -2.33
C ILE A 71 -8.94 -16.78 -2.19
N ASP A 72 -8.76 -17.57 -3.25
CA ASP A 72 -9.09 -19.00 -3.26
C ASP A 72 -7.94 -19.91 -3.72
N GLY A 73 -6.82 -19.33 -4.14
CA GLY A 73 -5.59 -20.04 -4.51
C GLY A 73 -5.45 -20.25 -6.02
N HIS A 74 -6.30 -19.63 -6.84
CA HIS A 74 -6.35 -19.84 -8.28
C HIS A 74 -6.01 -18.55 -9.04
N ALA A 75 -4.85 -18.56 -9.72
CA ALA A 75 -4.34 -17.42 -10.49
C ALA A 75 -5.21 -16.96 -11.70
N ASP A 76 -6.39 -17.52 -11.91
CA ASP A 76 -7.31 -17.18 -13.00
C ASP A 76 -7.71 -15.69 -12.98
N ASP A 77 -7.99 -15.13 -11.79
CA ASP A 77 -8.35 -13.72 -11.62
C ASP A 77 -7.18 -12.78 -12.02
N TRP A 78 -5.93 -13.27 -11.98
CA TRP A 78 -4.72 -12.56 -12.35
C TRP A 78 -4.36 -12.63 -13.84
N SER A 79 -5.12 -13.38 -14.64
CA SER A 79 -4.92 -13.48 -16.10
C SER A 79 -5.01 -12.14 -16.84
N LEU A 80 -5.62 -11.13 -16.20
CA LEU A 80 -5.73 -9.76 -16.70
C LEU A 80 -4.53 -8.86 -16.35
N VAL A 81 -3.58 -9.33 -15.52
CA VAL A 81 -2.39 -8.59 -15.07
C VAL A 81 -1.20 -8.86 -16.00
N PRO A 82 -0.73 -7.88 -16.80
CA PRO A 82 0.33 -8.08 -17.78
C PRO A 82 1.65 -8.51 -17.17
N GLU A 83 2.46 -9.29 -17.90
CA GLU A 83 3.78 -9.75 -17.44
C GLU A 83 4.78 -8.62 -17.11
N SER A 84 4.55 -7.40 -17.56
CA SER A 84 5.32 -6.21 -17.13
C SER A 84 5.04 -5.75 -15.69
N TYR A 85 4.19 -6.48 -14.95
CA TYR A 85 3.96 -6.34 -13.51
C TYR A 85 4.50 -7.55 -12.72
N THR A 86 5.02 -8.58 -13.39
CA THR A 86 5.67 -9.72 -12.74
C THR A 86 7.04 -9.29 -12.23
N VAL A 87 7.30 -9.49 -10.94
CA VAL A 87 8.63 -9.39 -10.34
C VAL A 87 9.12 -10.81 -10.07
N GLY A 88 10.05 -11.28 -10.90
CA GLY A 88 10.58 -12.65 -10.83
C GLY A 88 11.83 -12.77 -9.96
N MET A 89 12.27 -14.01 -9.77
CA MET A 89 13.54 -14.39 -9.13
C MET A 89 14.75 -13.68 -9.78
N ASP A 90 14.63 -13.28 -11.06
CA ASP A 90 15.61 -12.47 -11.78
C ASP A 90 15.90 -11.10 -11.13
N GLN A 91 15.01 -10.61 -10.26
CA GLN A 91 15.14 -9.36 -9.53
C GLN A 91 15.71 -9.50 -8.11
N LEU A 92 15.80 -10.71 -7.55
CA LEU A 92 16.20 -10.97 -6.16
C LEU A 92 17.68 -11.36 -6.05
N GLN A 93 18.37 -10.95 -5.00
CA GLN A 93 19.77 -11.31 -4.72
C GLN A 93 19.88 -12.04 -3.39
N GLU A 94 20.71 -13.08 -3.31
CA GLU A 94 21.05 -13.75 -2.05
C GLU A 94 22.08 -12.92 -1.27
N THR A 95 21.82 -12.70 0.03
CA THR A 95 22.51 -11.67 0.84
C THR A 95 23.01 -12.15 2.21
N VAL A 96 22.99 -13.46 2.50
CA VAL A 96 23.41 -14.03 3.79
C VAL A 96 24.52 -15.07 3.65
N ILE A 97 24.35 -16.09 2.80
CA ILE A 97 25.31 -17.21 2.70
C ILE A 97 26.38 -17.01 1.61
N GLY A 98 26.18 -16.04 0.72
CA GLY A 98 27.17 -15.61 -0.28
C GLY A 98 26.97 -16.21 -1.67
N LEU A 99 25.76 -16.64 -2.04
CA LEU A 99 25.44 -17.03 -3.42
C LEU A 99 25.43 -15.80 -4.34
N GLY A 100 24.88 -14.67 -3.88
CA GLY A 100 24.76 -13.44 -4.68
C GLY A 100 23.67 -13.56 -5.74
N ASP A 101 24.04 -13.46 -7.02
CA ASP A 101 23.14 -13.58 -8.18
C ASP A 101 23.08 -15.00 -8.78
N ARG A 102 23.80 -15.96 -8.18
CA ARG A 102 23.96 -17.35 -8.64
C ARG A 102 22.72 -18.21 -8.34
N ARG A 103 21.62 -17.92 -9.02
CA ARG A 103 20.34 -18.63 -8.94
C ARG A 103 20.37 -19.93 -9.76
N ASP A 104 19.64 -20.97 -9.30
CA ASP A 104 19.28 -22.13 -10.12
C ASP A 104 17.74 -22.29 -10.15
N PRO A 105 17.07 -21.90 -11.25
CA PRO A 105 15.62 -22.06 -11.41
C PRO A 105 15.11 -23.51 -11.46
N ALA A 106 16.00 -24.52 -11.38
CA ALA A 106 15.62 -25.92 -11.21
C ALA A 106 15.52 -26.34 -9.73
N ASN A 107 16.16 -25.60 -8.83
CA ASN A 107 15.91 -25.65 -7.39
C ASN A 107 14.77 -24.68 -7.07
N LEU A 108 14.99 -23.36 -7.12
CA LEU A 108 13.97 -22.36 -6.78
C LEU A 108 13.72 -21.32 -7.90
N ASP A 109 12.47 -21.24 -8.38
CA ASP A 109 11.97 -20.13 -9.21
C ASP A 109 10.68 -19.53 -8.62
N VAL A 110 10.64 -18.20 -8.54
CA VAL A 110 9.59 -17.42 -7.87
C VAL A 110 9.13 -16.26 -8.75
N ARG A 111 7.82 -16.05 -8.80
CA ARG A 111 7.16 -15.02 -9.60
C ARG A 111 6.07 -14.36 -8.76
N VAL A 112 6.20 -13.05 -8.54
CA VAL A 112 5.26 -12.27 -7.73
C VAL A 112 4.54 -11.25 -8.60
N LYS A 113 3.22 -11.13 -8.45
CA LYS A 113 2.42 -10.00 -8.95
C LYS A 113 1.73 -9.34 -7.76
N VAL A 114 1.73 -8.00 -7.75
CA VAL A 114 1.07 -7.19 -6.71
C VAL A 114 -0.02 -6.34 -7.33
N GLY A 115 -1.18 -6.29 -6.69
CA GLY A 115 -2.36 -5.55 -7.14
C GLY A 115 -3.03 -4.74 -6.04
N TRP A 116 -3.95 -3.85 -6.43
CA TRP A 116 -4.77 -3.05 -5.53
C TRP A 116 -6.10 -2.70 -6.19
N VAL A 117 -7.07 -2.19 -5.42
CA VAL A 117 -8.40 -1.78 -5.92
C VAL A 117 -8.69 -0.36 -5.45
N GLN A 118 -9.08 0.54 -6.36
CA GLN A 118 -9.35 1.93 -5.99
C GLN A 118 -10.54 2.02 -5.02
N GLY A 119 -10.31 2.64 -3.86
CA GLY A 119 -11.30 2.77 -2.78
C GLY A 119 -11.25 1.64 -1.73
N GLN A 120 -10.40 0.64 -1.92
CA GLN A 120 -10.00 -0.30 -0.88
C GLN A 120 -8.58 0.01 -0.38
N ASN A 121 -8.29 -0.32 0.87
CA ASN A 121 -6.95 -0.22 1.44
C ASN A 121 -6.31 -1.62 1.53
N HIS A 122 -6.37 -2.39 0.44
CA HIS A 122 -5.80 -3.73 0.36
C HIS A 122 -4.78 -3.80 -0.77
N LEU A 123 -3.61 -4.36 -0.45
CA LEU A 123 -2.63 -4.83 -1.42
C LEU A 123 -2.86 -6.34 -1.59
N TYR A 124 -3.22 -6.73 -2.81
CA TYR A 124 -3.39 -8.11 -3.24
C TYR A 124 -2.07 -8.65 -3.76
N PHE A 125 -1.81 -9.94 -3.56
CA PHE A 125 -0.59 -10.61 -3.98
C PHE A 125 -0.92 -11.96 -4.59
N LEU A 126 -0.27 -12.26 -5.72
CA LEU A 126 -0.10 -13.61 -6.25
C LEU A 126 1.38 -13.96 -6.14
N TYR A 127 1.67 -15.04 -5.43
CA TYR A 127 2.98 -15.68 -5.32
C TYR A 127 2.89 -17.04 -6.03
N GLU A 128 3.58 -17.17 -7.16
CA GLU A 128 3.77 -18.45 -7.85
C GLU A 128 5.22 -18.90 -7.65
N ALA A 129 5.41 -20.11 -7.12
CA ALA A 129 6.73 -20.67 -6.88
C ALA A 129 6.84 -22.12 -7.36
N SER A 130 8.06 -22.49 -7.75
CA SER A 130 8.47 -23.85 -8.07
C SER A 130 9.73 -24.15 -7.27
N ASP A 131 9.72 -25.29 -6.59
CA ASP A 131 10.78 -25.69 -5.66
C ASP A 131 11.14 -27.17 -5.87
N ASP A 132 12.40 -27.56 -5.61
CA ASP A 132 12.82 -28.97 -5.60
C ASP A 132 12.77 -29.63 -4.21
N TYR A 133 12.66 -28.85 -3.13
CA TYR A 133 12.39 -29.35 -1.78
C TYR A 133 11.57 -28.34 -0.95
N TRP A 134 10.27 -28.62 -0.74
CA TRP A 134 9.43 -27.80 0.15
C TRP A 134 9.53 -28.25 1.62
N ASP A 135 10.17 -27.50 2.53
CA ASP A 135 10.03 -27.71 3.98
C ASP A 135 8.84 -26.96 4.59
N PHE A 136 7.95 -27.75 5.16
CA PHE A 136 6.86 -27.29 6.03
C PHE A 136 6.54 -28.38 7.07
N ALA A 137 7.57 -29.13 7.48
CA ALA A 137 7.42 -30.35 8.28
C ALA A 137 7.48 -30.10 9.80
N ARG A 138 7.74 -28.85 10.22
CA ARG A 138 7.98 -28.47 11.62
C ARG A 138 7.02 -27.38 12.06
N ASN A 139 6.65 -27.38 13.34
CA ASN A 139 5.69 -26.42 13.92
C ASN A 139 6.36 -25.11 14.42
N ASP A 140 7.61 -24.83 14.03
CA ASP A 140 8.35 -23.61 14.36
C ASP A 140 8.60 -22.74 13.11
N LEU A 141 9.51 -21.77 13.20
CA LEU A 141 9.89 -20.86 12.10
C LEU A 141 10.82 -21.50 11.05
N HIS A 142 11.02 -22.82 11.11
CA HIS A 142 11.67 -23.56 10.04
C HIS A 142 10.59 -24.02 9.05
N ASN A 143 10.61 -23.42 7.87
CA ASN A 143 9.67 -23.54 6.77
C ASN A 143 10.26 -22.77 5.60
N ASP A 144 9.89 -23.06 4.35
CA ASP A 144 10.07 -22.06 3.29
C ASP A 144 9.15 -20.87 3.56
N ILE A 145 9.67 -19.66 3.36
CA ILE A 145 9.03 -18.42 3.79
C ILE A 145 9.06 -17.37 2.69
N PHE A 146 7.92 -16.77 2.43
CA PHE A 146 7.80 -15.50 1.72
C PHE A 146 7.65 -14.37 2.75
N GLU A 147 8.74 -13.68 3.07
CA GLU A 147 8.75 -12.60 4.06
C GLU A 147 8.51 -11.26 3.35
N VAL A 148 7.37 -10.61 3.62
CA VAL A 148 6.91 -9.38 2.94
C VAL A 148 6.86 -8.21 3.90
N VAL A 149 7.47 -7.08 3.51
CA VAL A 149 7.56 -5.89 4.37
C VAL A 149 7.04 -4.66 3.63
N VAL A 150 6.09 -3.95 4.25
CA VAL A 150 5.40 -2.79 3.67
C VAL A 150 5.45 -1.56 4.57
N ASP A 151 5.72 -0.41 3.97
CA ASP A 151 5.70 0.94 4.55
C ASP A 151 4.79 1.82 3.68
N GLY A 152 3.59 2.11 4.19
CA GLY A 152 2.49 2.64 3.38
C GLY A 152 2.55 4.15 3.11
N ASP A 153 3.21 4.92 3.96
CA ASP A 153 3.36 6.38 3.82
C ASP A 153 4.83 6.81 3.61
N LEU A 154 5.73 5.86 3.34
CA LEU A 154 7.18 6.06 3.19
C LEU A 154 7.80 6.73 4.42
N SER A 155 7.35 6.30 5.61
CA SER A 155 7.85 6.77 6.90
C SER A 155 9.33 6.45 7.14
N GLY A 156 9.80 5.30 6.62
CA GLY A 156 11.20 4.87 6.64
C GLY A 156 11.76 4.54 8.03
N GLY A 157 13.02 4.10 8.05
CA GLY A 157 13.79 3.83 9.28
C GLY A 157 13.50 2.50 9.97
N PRO A 158 14.17 2.23 11.11
CA PRO A 158 14.07 0.95 11.80
C PRO A 158 12.64 0.60 12.23
N LEU A 159 12.09 -0.52 11.76
CA LEU A 159 10.74 -0.98 12.11
C LEU A 159 10.70 -1.98 13.28
N ILE A 160 11.83 -2.61 13.64
CA ILE A 160 11.91 -3.58 14.75
C ILE A 160 12.65 -3.04 15.97
N ARG A 161 12.26 -3.48 17.18
CA ARG A 161 12.91 -3.00 18.43
C ARG A 161 14.42 -3.24 18.44
N GLN A 162 14.91 -4.33 17.85
CA GLN A 162 16.33 -4.69 17.84
C GLN A 162 17.21 -3.61 17.17
N LEU A 163 16.65 -2.88 16.21
CA LEU A 163 17.33 -1.81 15.46
C LEU A 163 16.95 -0.39 15.94
N HIS A 164 16.11 -0.28 16.98
CA HIS A 164 15.59 0.99 17.50
C HIS A 164 16.69 2.06 17.66
N PRO A 165 16.50 3.31 17.19
CA PRO A 165 17.55 4.33 17.17
C PRO A 165 18.16 4.63 18.55
N GLN A 166 17.34 4.70 19.60
CA GLN A 166 17.80 4.79 20.99
C GLN A 166 18.19 3.39 21.48
N HIS A 167 19.47 3.18 21.80
CA HIS A 167 20.05 1.87 22.13
C HIS A 167 19.45 1.25 23.39
N GLU A 168 19.16 2.09 24.40
CA GLU A 168 18.56 1.72 25.67
C GLU A 168 17.17 1.08 25.53
N LEU A 169 16.45 1.37 24.44
CA LEU A 169 15.12 0.83 24.16
C LEU A 169 15.14 -0.48 23.35
N ARG A 170 16.29 -0.93 22.81
CA ARG A 170 16.35 -2.09 21.91
C ARG A 170 15.92 -3.41 22.54
N ASN A 171 16.19 -3.56 23.84
CA ASN A 171 15.85 -4.74 24.64
C ASN A 171 14.59 -4.56 25.49
N SER A 172 13.86 -3.45 25.33
CA SER A 172 12.63 -3.21 26.08
C SER A 172 11.43 -3.90 25.44
N TRP A 173 10.67 -4.64 26.25
CA TRP A 173 9.36 -5.17 25.85
C TRP A 173 8.32 -4.07 25.63
N GLN A 174 8.50 -2.87 26.21
CA GLN A 174 7.65 -1.72 25.89
C GLN A 174 7.77 -1.35 24.40
N SER A 175 9.01 -1.31 23.88
CA SER A 175 9.30 -1.06 22.46
C SER A 175 8.76 -2.14 21.53
N HIS A 176 8.55 -3.37 22.01
CA HIS A 176 7.85 -4.39 21.21
C HIS A 176 6.39 -4.01 20.94
N PHE A 177 5.69 -3.43 21.93
CA PHE A 177 4.28 -3.03 21.77
C PHE A 177 4.08 -1.60 21.26
N SER A 178 5.09 -0.73 21.32
CA SER A 178 4.99 0.69 20.95
C SER A 178 5.77 1.11 19.70
N PHE A 179 6.50 0.18 19.06
CA PHE A 179 7.40 0.51 17.93
C PHE A 179 7.53 -0.65 16.93
N HIS A 180 7.72 -1.88 17.42
CA HIS A 180 8.02 -3.05 16.57
C HIS A 180 6.85 -3.38 15.61
N GLY A 181 7.05 -3.10 14.32
CA GLY A 181 6.07 -3.28 13.23
C GLY A 181 4.94 -2.24 13.20
N VAL A 182 5.10 -1.10 13.89
CA VAL A 182 4.00 -0.16 14.18
C VAL A 182 3.81 0.94 13.12
N HIS A 183 4.79 1.22 12.27
CA HIS A 183 4.69 2.16 11.14
C HIS A 183 4.86 1.45 9.79
N ALA A 184 5.87 0.59 9.66
CA ALA A 184 5.98 -0.42 8.61
C ALA A 184 5.67 -1.81 9.19
N GLN A 185 5.07 -2.71 8.40
CA GLN A 185 4.64 -4.05 8.83
C GLN A 185 5.43 -5.14 8.08
N ASN A 186 6.01 -6.09 8.82
CA ASN A 186 6.63 -7.30 8.27
C ASN A 186 5.74 -8.53 8.55
N TYR A 187 5.36 -9.22 7.47
CA TYR A 187 4.60 -10.46 7.43
C TYR A 187 5.51 -11.60 6.96
N HIS A 188 5.79 -12.55 7.86
CA HIS A 188 6.61 -13.72 7.63
C HIS A 188 5.69 -14.89 7.24
N ILE A 189 5.41 -15.04 5.94
CA ILE A 189 4.37 -15.92 5.40
C ILE A 189 4.96 -17.31 5.13
N PHE A 190 4.35 -18.36 5.67
CA PHE A 190 4.85 -19.74 5.47
C PHE A 190 4.30 -20.31 4.16
N THR A 191 5.17 -20.93 3.35
CA THR A 191 4.82 -21.46 2.02
C THR A 191 5.12 -22.95 1.94
N PRO A 192 4.13 -23.85 2.05
CA PRO A 192 2.78 -23.65 2.59
C PRO A 192 2.76 -23.66 4.13
N ALA A 193 1.76 -23.02 4.73
CA ALA A 193 1.63 -22.86 6.19
C ALA A 193 0.95 -24.02 6.94
N ARG A 194 0.96 -25.23 6.38
CA ARG A 194 0.18 -26.38 6.86
C ARG A 194 0.27 -26.58 8.39
N ASP A 195 -0.88 -26.76 9.03
CA ASP A 195 -1.02 -26.97 10.47
C ASP A 195 -0.53 -25.79 11.37
N LYS A 196 -0.27 -24.61 10.76
CA LYS A 196 0.06 -23.30 11.41
C LYS A 196 -0.96 -22.21 11.04
N ASP A 197 -0.82 -21.04 11.65
CA ASP A 197 -1.32 -19.78 11.07
C ASP A 197 -0.57 -19.47 9.76
N TRP A 198 -1.24 -18.84 8.78
CA TRP A 198 -0.66 -18.59 7.44
C TRP A 198 0.61 -17.72 7.45
N ALA A 199 0.74 -16.83 8.43
CA ALA A 199 1.91 -15.98 8.62
C ALA A 199 2.17 -15.69 10.11
N MET A 200 3.42 -15.37 10.43
CA MET A 200 3.78 -14.63 11.65
C MET A 200 3.86 -13.13 11.32
N VAL A 201 3.36 -12.27 12.21
CA VAL A 201 3.57 -10.81 12.12
C VAL A 201 4.69 -10.40 13.07
N TRP A 202 5.69 -9.66 12.57
CA TRP A 202 6.74 -9.08 13.40
C TRP A 202 6.17 -7.88 14.19
N GLY A 203 5.71 -8.12 15.41
CA GLY A 203 5.30 -7.05 16.33
C GLY A 203 4.27 -7.47 17.38
N GLY A 204 3.66 -6.48 18.01
CA GLY A 204 2.59 -6.66 19.01
C GLY A 204 1.17 -6.74 18.43
N GLN A 205 1.03 -6.74 17.09
CA GLN A 205 -0.22 -6.52 16.37
C GLN A 205 -0.65 -7.71 15.49
N PRO A 206 -0.74 -8.96 16.00
CA PRO A 206 -1.09 -10.13 15.18
C PRO A 206 -2.50 -10.05 14.55
N TRP A 207 -3.35 -9.13 15.00
CA TRP A 207 -4.67 -8.88 14.42
C TRP A 207 -4.62 -8.36 12.95
N ILE A 208 -3.47 -7.88 12.45
CA ILE A 208 -3.36 -7.41 11.05
C ILE A 208 -3.37 -8.54 10.01
N LYS A 209 -3.03 -9.77 10.41
CA LYS A 209 -3.04 -10.95 9.51
C LYS A 209 -4.39 -11.68 9.47
N ASP A 210 -5.41 -11.17 10.15
CA ASP A 210 -6.73 -11.78 10.23
C ASP A 210 -7.77 -10.90 9.50
N LEU A 211 -8.92 -11.48 9.13
CA LEU A 211 -10.02 -10.71 8.52
C LEU A 211 -10.54 -9.63 9.49
N PRO A 212 -10.86 -8.40 9.02
CA PRO A 212 -10.96 -7.98 7.62
C PRO A 212 -9.66 -7.40 7.02
N PHE A 213 -8.53 -7.49 7.71
CA PHE A 213 -7.30 -6.78 7.32
C PHE A 213 -6.40 -7.59 6.38
N ALA A 214 -6.42 -8.91 6.50
CA ALA A 214 -5.76 -9.82 5.57
C ALA A 214 -6.53 -11.14 5.42
N ASN A 215 -6.21 -11.88 4.37
CA ASN A 215 -6.62 -13.28 4.16
C ASN A 215 -5.65 -13.96 3.18
N ALA A 216 -5.48 -15.28 3.27
CA ALA A 216 -4.63 -16.05 2.37
C ALA A 216 -5.26 -17.40 1.96
N ALA A 217 -4.91 -17.89 0.77
CA ALA A 217 -5.30 -19.19 0.24
C ALA A 217 -4.15 -19.80 -0.58
N TYR A 218 -4.06 -21.14 -0.59
CA TYR A 218 -2.95 -21.89 -1.18
C TYR A 218 -3.48 -23.02 -2.08
N GLN A 219 -2.86 -23.19 -3.25
CA GLN A 219 -3.06 -24.32 -4.14
C GLN A 219 -1.71 -25.01 -4.39
N TYR A 220 -1.59 -26.25 -3.92
CA TYR A 220 -0.42 -27.12 -4.07
C TYR A 220 -0.85 -28.59 -3.97
N ASN A 221 0.05 -29.54 -4.28
CA ASN A 221 -0.27 -30.98 -4.29
C ASN A 221 0.86 -31.91 -3.78
N PHE A 222 1.89 -31.35 -3.15
CA PHE A 222 3.07 -32.05 -2.63
C PHE A 222 3.01 -32.25 -1.09
N GLN A 223 3.89 -33.09 -0.56
CA GLN A 223 4.18 -33.27 0.87
C GLN A 223 5.53 -32.60 1.25
N PRO A 224 5.86 -32.46 2.56
CA PRO A 224 7.15 -31.90 2.94
C PRO A 224 8.32 -32.74 2.43
N GLY A 225 9.31 -32.07 1.87
CA GLY A 225 10.49 -32.67 1.22
C GLY A 225 10.22 -33.28 -0.16
N GLU A 226 9.11 -32.92 -0.81
CA GLU A 226 8.86 -33.22 -2.22
C GLU A 226 8.98 -31.94 -3.07
N SER A 227 9.59 -32.05 -4.26
CA SER A 227 9.56 -31.01 -5.29
C SER A 227 8.13 -30.70 -5.74
N GLY A 228 7.81 -29.44 -6.01
CA GLY A 228 6.46 -29.08 -6.47
C GLY A 228 6.24 -27.62 -6.81
N LYS A 229 5.01 -27.28 -7.19
CA LYS A 229 4.56 -25.91 -7.46
C LYS A 229 3.51 -25.46 -6.46
N LEU A 230 3.68 -24.24 -5.96
CA LEU A 230 2.79 -23.60 -5.01
C LEU A 230 2.26 -22.30 -5.62
N THR A 231 0.95 -22.16 -5.63
CA THR A 231 0.27 -20.88 -5.83
C THR A 231 -0.27 -20.42 -4.48
N LEU A 232 0.11 -19.21 -4.08
CA LEU A 232 -0.39 -18.52 -2.89
C LEU A 232 -1.04 -17.20 -3.35
N GLU A 233 -2.30 -17.02 -2.99
CA GLU A 233 -2.99 -15.74 -3.08
C GLU A 233 -3.20 -15.17 -1.69
N PHE A 234 -2.97 -13.88 -1.50
CA PHE A 234 -3.36 -13.20 -0.27
C PHE A 234 -3.66 -11.71 -0.51
N PHE A 235 -4.26 -11.07 0.48
CA PHE A 235 -4.20 -9.62 0.61
C PHE A 235 -3.76 -9.21 2.01
N ILE A 236 -3.15 -8.03 2.11
CA ILE A 236 -2.85 -7.35 3.38
C ILE A 236 -3.32 -5.90 3.33
N THR A 237 -3.63 -5.36 4.51
CA THR A 237 -3.87 -3.92 4.72
C THR A 237 -2.57 -3.27 5.20
N PRO A 238 -1.98 -2.32 4.47
CA PRO A 238 -0.93 -1.46 4.99
C PRO A 238 -1.49 -0.41 5.95
N PHE A 239 -0.69 -0.02 6.95
CA PHE A 239 -1.06 0.94 7.98
C PHE A 239 0.05 1.94 8.26
N ASP A 240 -0.26 3.23 8.15
CA ASP A 240 0.55 4.36 8.68
C ASP A 240 0.72 4.23 10.21
N HIS A 241 -0.20 3.53 10.89
CA HIS A 241 -0.08 3.17 12.30
C HIS A 241 -0.79 1.84 12.63
N ALA A 242 -0.05 0.79 12.98
CA ALA A 242 -0.57 -0.52 13.42
C ALA A 242 -0.15 -0.85 14.87
N PRO A 243 -0.79 -0.25 15.90
CA PRO A 243 -0.49 -0.57 17.29
C PRO A 243 -1.11 -1.91 17.74
N ALA A 244 -0.64 -2.45 18.87
CA ALA A 244 -1.09 -3.74 19.42
C ALA A 244 -2.61 -3.88 19.70
N SER A 245 -3.38 -2.78 19.62
CA SER A 245 -4.84 -2.80 19.65
C SER A 245 -5.40 -2.00 18.46
N PRO A 246 -6.31 -2.58 17.63
CA PRO A 246 -6.78 -1.94 16.40
C PRO A 246 -7.60 -0.66 16.62
N ALA A 247 -8.02 -0.37 17.85
CA ALA A 247 -8.88 0.78 18.18
C ALA A 247 -8.25 2.17 17.90
N ARG A 248 -6.96 2.23 17.54
CA ARG A 248 -6.26 3.45 17.07
C ARG A 248 -5.46 3.21 15.79
N ALA A 249 -5.73 2.13 15.07
CA ALA A 249 -5.02 1.84 13.83
C ALA A 249 -5.38 2.87 12.75
N VAL A 250 -4.40 3.22 11.92
CA VAL A 250 -4.56 4.13 10.77
C VAL A 250 -4.18 3.37 9.51
N PRO A 251 -5.15 2.81 8.77
CA PRO A 251 -4.89 2.18 7.48
C PRO A 251 -4.41 3.20 6.45
N THR A 252 -3.37 2.85 5.71
CA THR A 252 -2.82 3.67 4.62
C THR A 252 -3.85 3.91 3.54
N LYS A 253 -3.93 5.15 3.05
CA LYS A 253 -4.92 5.57 2.07
C LYS A 253 -4.38 5.43 0.65
N LEU A 254 -4.50 4.22 0.11
CA LEU A 254 -4.05 3.84 -1.23
C LEU A 254 -4.72 4.71 -2.32
N ARG A 255 -3.92 5.16 -3.30
CA ARG A 255 -4.30 6.14 -4.34
C ARG A 255 -3.53 5.88 -5.63
N GLU A 256 -4.08 6.36 -6.74
CA GLU A 256 -3.40 6.35 -8.04
C GLU A 256 -2.14 7.23 -7.97
N ASP A 257 -1.07 6.75 -8.58
CA ASP A 257 0.27 7.34 -8.64
C ASP A 257 1.00 7.56 -7.30
N ALA A 258 0.44 7.07 -6.19
CA ALA A 258 1.17 6.97 -4.93
C ALA A 258 2.34 5.96 -5.03
N VAL A 259 3.42 6.22 -4.30
CA VAL A 259 4.53 5.28 -4.08
C VAL A 259 4.44 4.77 -2.66
N ILE A 260 4.71 3.49 -2.46
CA ILE A 260 4.89 2.88 -1.14
C ILE A 260 6.26 2.19 -1.06
N GLY A 261 6.75 2.00 0.16
CA GLY A 261 7.86 1.10 0.42
C GLY A 261 7.33 -0.32 0.45
N LEU A 262 7.84 -1.19 -0.42
CA LEU A 262 7.52 -2.61 -0.42
C LEU A 262 8.77 -3.40 -0.80
N SER A 263 9.05 -4.46 -0.04
CA SER A 263 10.08 -5.43 -0.36
C SER A 263 9.66 -6.81 0.14
N TRP A 264 10.39 -7.82 -0.29
CA TRP A 264 10.25 -9.16 0.24
C TRP A 264 11.55 -9.94 0.14
N ALA A 265 11.59 -11.06 0.87
CA ALA A 265 12.54 -12.12 0.66
C ALA A 265 11.85 -13.48 0.48
N VAL A 266 12.58 -14.39 -0.14
CA VAL A 266 12.29 -15.82 -0.11
C VAL A 266 13.39 -16.50 0.70
N LEU A 267 13.02 -17.21 1.75
CA LEU A 267 13.93 -18.07 2.52
C LEU A 267 13.60 -19.51 2.15
N ASP A 268 14.60 -20.28 1.75
CA ASP A 268 14.45 -21.63 1.19
C ASP A 268 15.26 -22.66 2.00
N TYR A 269 14.69 -23.85 2.24
CA TYR A 269 15.14 -24.79 3.28
C TYR A 269 15.19 -26.27 2.80
N ASP A 270 16.25 -26.64 2.07
CA ASP A 270 16.53 -28.02 1.57
C ASP A 270 16.53 -29.20 2.61
N ASP A 271 16.44 -28.96 3.92
CA ASP A 271 16.52 -30.03 4.95
C ASP A 271 15.87 -29.66 6.29
N GLN A 272 14.90 -30.47 6.72
CA GLN A 272 14.18 -30.38 8.00
C GLN A 272 15.13 -30.35 9.23
N GLN A 273 16.30 -30.96 9.13
CA GLN A 273 17.32 -31.01 10.18
C GLN A 273 18.33 -29.85 10.12
N ALA A 274 18.26 -29.00 9.09
CA ALA A 274 19.12 -27.84 8.95
C ALA A 274 18.88 -26.82 10.08
N LYS A 275 19.91 -25.98 10.29
CA LYS A 275 19.91 -24.93 11.31
C LYS A 275 19.76 -23.52 10.72
N THR A 276 19.65 -23.45 9.39
CA THR A 276 19.60 -22.26 8.55
C THR A 276 19.01 -22.70 7.21
N TYR A 277 18.43 -21.74 6.49
CA TYR A 277 18.07 -21.84 5.08
C TYR A 277 19.29 -22.11 4.19
N ALA A 278 19.03 -22.71 3.02
CA ALA A 278 19.96 -22.82 1.89
C ALA A 278 20.00 -21.52 1.06
N GLY A 279 18.91 -20.74 1.01
CA GLY A 279 18.89 -19.41 0.39
C GLY A 279 18.13 -18.33 1.19
N PHE A 280 18.55 -17.07 1.05
CA PHE A 280 17.82 -15.89 1.54
C PHE A 280 17.86 -14.80 0.45
N TRP A 281 16.87 -14.86 -0.44
CA TRP A 281 16.80 -14.07 -1.66
C TRP A 281 16.00 -12.77 -1.45
N ASN A 282 16.66 -11.63 -1.34
CA ASN A 282 16.04 -10.32 -1.10
C ASN A 282 15.76 -9.53 -2.38
N LEU A 283 14.56 -8.93 -2.50
CA LEU A 283 14.24 -7.98 -3.58
C LEU A 283 15.00 -6.65 -3.43
N SER A 284 15.23 -6.21 -2.19
CA SER A 284 16.00 -5.00 -1.83
C SER A 284 17.48 -5.09 -2.17
N HIS A 285 18.01 -6.30 -2.37
CA HIS A 285 19.45 -6.62 -2.35
C HIS A 285 20.14 -6.36 -1.00
N GLU A 286 19.34 -6.13 0.06
CA GLU A 286 19.79 -5.92 1.43
C GLU A 286 18.94 -6.72 2.43
N THR A 287 19.55 -7.63 3.19
CA THR A 287 18.88 -8.39 4.27
C THR A 287 18.26 -7.47 5.33
N LEU A 288 18.70 -6.21 5.45
CA LEU A 288 18.20 -5.27 6.46
C LEU A 288 16.68 -4.99 6.34
N MET A 289 16.07 -5.28 5.19
CA MET A 289 14.66 -5.02 4.88
C MET A 289 13.66 -5.66 5.85
N TYR A 290 14.00 -6.78 6.52
CA TYR A 290 13.13 -7.38 7.56
C TYR A 290 12.91 -6.43 8.77
N GLY A 291 13.80 -5.46 8.94
CA GLY A 291 13.93 -4.67 10.16
C GLY A 291 14.07 -3.15 9.99
N ASP A 292 14.27 -2.63 8.78
CA ASP A 292 14.37 -1.20 8.48
C ASP A 292 13.60 -0.87 7.18
N ALA A 293 12.63 0.03 7.27
CA ALA A 293 11.80 0.44 6.14
C ALA A 293 12.56 1.27 5.08
N SER A 294 13.73 1.83 5.44
CA SER A 294 14.66 2.45 4.47
C SER A 294 15.26 1.40 3.53
N ALA A 295 15.34 0.13 3.94
CA ALA A 295 15.86 -0.96 3.12
C ALA A 295 14.80 -1.58 2.18
N LEU A 296 13.64 -0.94 1.99
CA LEU A 296 12.60 -1.37 1.05
C LEU A 296 12.86 -0.86 -0.38
N VAL A 297 11.98 -1.22 -1.32
CA VAL A 297 12.02 -0.77 -2.73
C VAL A 297 10.75 0.02 -3.06
N ALA A 298 10.85 0.94 -4.03
CA ALA A 298 9.71 1.74 -4.46
C ALA A 298 8.71 0.92 -5.28
N PHE A 299 7.44 0.94 -4.89
CA PHE A 299 6.33 0.38 -5.67
C PHE A 299 5.27 1.44 -5.93
N ARG A 300 4.95 1.66 -7.22
CA ARG A 300 3.94 2.63 -7.67
C ARG A 300 2.57 1.99 -7.82
N LEU A 301 1.56 2.58 -7.19
CA LEU A 301 0.16 2.23 -7.39
C LEU A 301 -0.32 2.78 -8.73
N MET A 302 -0.28 1.95 -9.77
CA MET A 302 -0.68 2.38 -11.11
C MET A 302 -2.18 2.72 -11.16
N PRO A 303 -2.61 3.66 -12.02
CA PRO A 303 -4.02 3.81 -12.36
C PRO A 303 -4.54 2.60 -13.17
N LEU A 304 -5.87 2.40 -13.23
CA LEU A 304 -6.47 1.35 -14.07
C LEU A 304 -6.02 1.48 -15.53
N GLU A 305 -5.52 0.38 -16.09
CA GLU A 305 -4.97 0.28 -17.45
C GLU A 305 -5.94 0.80 -18.52
N ARG A 306 -5.40 1.45 -19.57
CA ARG A 306 -6.21 2.05 -20.65
C ARG A 306 -7.05 1.01 -21.41
N SER A 307 -6.62 -0.25 -21.44
CA SER A 307 -7.36 -1.38 -22.02
C SER A 307 -8.56 -1.84 -21.18
N LEU A 308 -8.65 -1.42 -19.91
CA LEU A 308 -9.71 -1.78 -18.97
C LEU A 308 -10.67 -0.61 -18.66
N ARG A 309 -10.29 0.62 -19.05
CA ARG A 309 -11.14 1.81 -19.03
C ARG A 309 -11.94 1.96 -20.33
N ARG A 310 -13.01 2.74 -20.30
CA ARG A 310 -13.65 3.28 -21.51
C ARG A 310 -12.87 4.50 -21.99
N ALA A 311 -12.99 4.83 -23.28
CA ALA A 311 -12.29 5.97 -23.87
C ALA A 311 -12.72 7.33 -23.27
N VAL A 312 -13.98 7.42 -22.81
CA VAL A 312 -14.52 8.51 -21.99
C VAL A 312 -15.40 7.89 -20.88
N GLU A 313 -15.25 8.36 -19.64
CA GLU A 313 -16.04 7.95 -18.49
C GLU A 313 -16.46 9.15 -17.65
N ALA A 314 -17.77 9.40 -17.53
CA ALA A 314 -18.29 10.47 -16.69
C ALA A 314 -18.18 10.11 -15.20
N ASN A 315 -17.58 10.99 -14.39
CA ASN A 315 -17.57 10.85 -12.95
C ASN A 315 -17.50 12.22 -12.27
N TRP A 316 -18.03 12.33 -11.05
CA TRP A 316 -18.02 13.59 -10.30
C TRP A 316 -18.18 13.41 -8.79
N SER A 317 -17.71 14.45 -8.09
CA SER A 317 -17.80 14.64 -6.65
C SER A 317 -18.38 16.02 -6.35
N PHE A 318 -18.91 16.23 -5.14
CA PHE A 318 -19.44 17.52 -4.72
C PHE A 318 -19.06 17.83 -3.27
N GLN A 319 -19.13 19.11 -2.90
CA GLN A 319 -18.95 19.58 -1.53
C GLN A 319 -19.97 20.68 -1.26
N VAL A 320 -20.74 20.57 -0.18
CA VAL A 320 -21.58 21.68 0.28
C VAL A 320 -20.66 22.76 0.86
N VAL A 321 -20.68 23.95 0.24
CA VAL A 321 -19.85 25.11 0.62
C VAL A 321 -20.55 25.95 1.68
N SER A 322 -21.88 26.05 1.61
CA SER A 322 -22.72 26.66 2.64
C SER A 322 -24.09 26.00 2.63
N LEU A 323 -24.50 25.44 3.78
CA LEU A 323 -25.83 24.88 3.98
C LEU A 323 -26.89 26.00 4.01
N GLU A 324 -26.61 27.11 4.69
CA GLU A 324 -27.53 28.26 4.81
C GLU A 324 -27.81 28.92 3.46
N GLU A 325 -26.78 29.12 2.63
CA GLU A 325 -26.99 29.66 1.28
C GLU A 325 -27.44 28.61 0.26
N ARG A 326 -27.41 27.32 0.63
CA ARG A 326 -27.54 26.15 -0.26
C ARG A 326 -26.56 26.18 -1.45
N ARG A 327 -25.30 26.55 -1.19
CA ARG A 327 -24.23 26.57 -2.21
C ARG A 327 -23.45 25.26 -2.20
N VAL A 328 -23.29 24.66 -3.38
CA VAL A 328 -22.56 23.41 -3.61
C VAL A 328 -21.49 23.63 -4.67
N ALA A 329 -20.26 23.22 -4.41
CA ALA A 329 -19.20 23.15 -5.40
C ALA A 329 -19.14 21.74 -5.99
N PHE A 330 -19.27 21.64 -7.30
CA PHE A 330 -19.14 20.40 -8.05
C PHE A 330 -17.72 20.29 -8.61
N ARG A 331 -17.21 19.06 -8.65
CA ARG A 331 -15.90 18.72 -9.20
C ARG A 331 -16.06 17.52 -10.10
N ASP A 332 -15.90 17.76 -11.40
CA ASP A 332 -15.60 16.72 -12.38
C ASP A 332 -14.46 15.80 -11.89
N ARG A 333 -14.63 14.51 -12.16
CA ARG A 333 -13.69 13.40 -11.88
C ARG A 333 -13.63 12.43 -13.07
N SER A 334 -14.11 12.86 -14.23
CA SER A 334 -14.24 12.06 -15.44
C SER A 334 -12.87 11.67 -16.00
N TYR A 335 -12.83 10.56 -16.74
CA TYR A 335 -11.65 10.08 -17.43
C TYR A 335 -11.84 10.18 -18.95
N GLY A 336 -10.74 10.39 -19.67
CA GLY A 336 -10.70 10.47 -21.13
C GLY A 336 -10.25 11.83 -21.65
N GLU A 337 -10.19 11.95 -22.98
CA GLU A 337 -9.98 13.22 -23.67
C GLU A 337 -11.34 13.93 -23.80
N ILE A 338 -11.61 14.88 -22.91
CA ILE A 338 -12.90 15.58 -22.79
C ILE A 338 -12.72 17.03 -23.24
N THR A 339 -13.63 17.50 -24.10
CA THR A 339 -13.66 18.89 -24.60
C THR A 339 -14.83 19.69 -24.04
N ASP A 340 -15.92 19.02 -23.67
CA ASP A 340 -17.16 19.67 -23.25
C ASP A 340 -17.78 18.99 -22.02
N TRP A 341 -18.37 19.80 -21.14
CA TRP A 341 -19.12 19.39 -19.96
C TRP A 341 -20.52 19.99 -20.03
N ASN A 342 -21.51 19.26 -19.54
CA ASN A 342 -22.87 19.76 -19.32
C ASN A 342 -23.41 19.18 -18.01
N TRP A 343 -23.60 20.05 -17.02
CA TRP A 343 -24.23 19.75 -15.75
C TRP A 343 -25.71 20.10 -15.78
N ASP A 344 -26.56 19.16 -15.40
CA ASP A 344 -27.93 19.42 -14.97
C ASP A 344 -28.00 19.25 -13.45
N PHE A 345 -28.41 20.31 -12.74
CA PHE A 345 -28.48 20.31 -11.28
C PHE A 345 -29.82 19.76 -10.74
N GLY A 346 -30.77 19.42 -11.60
CA GLY A 346 -32.08 18.88 -11.20
C GLY A 346 -33.05 19.93 -10.64
N ASP A 347 -32.67 21.22 -10.60
CA ASP A 347 -33.55 22.35 -10.25
C ASP A 347 -33.98 23.18 -11.49
N GLY A 348 -33.62 22.71 -12.69
CA GLY A 348 -33.85 23.39 -13.96
C GLY A 348 -32.74 24.35 -14.38
N GLN A 349 -31.65 24.47 -13.61
CA GLN A 349 -30.46 25.23 -13.98
C GLN A 349 -29.34 24.27 -14.44
N GLN A 350 -28.49 24.77 -15.35
CA GLN A 350 -27.41 24.01 -16.00
C GLN A 350 -26.10 24.81 -16.04
N SER A 351 -24.96 24.14 -16.27
CA SER A 351 -23.66 24.80 -16.49
C SER A 351 -22.75 23.96 -17.39
N ASN A 352 -21.89 24.63 -18.17
CA ASN A 352 -20.88 24.00 -19.01
C ASN A 352 -19.45 24.13 -18.43
N GLU A 353 -19.31 24.67 -17.21
CA GLU A 353 -18.02 24.71 -16.53
C GLU A 353 -17.57 23.30 -16.10
N GLN A 354 -16.27 23.02 -16.09
CA GLN A 354 -15.76 21.73 -15.60
C GLN A 354 -15.95 21.57 -14.07
N HIS A 355 -15.94 22.65 -13.29
CA HIS A 355 -16.00 22.62 -11.83
C HIS A 355 -16.96 23.71 -11.26
N PRO A 356 -18.26 23.66 -11.56
CA PRO A 356 -19.18 24.75 -11.24
C PRO A 356 -19.50 24.86 -9.75
N GLN A 357 -19.79 26.08 -9.32
CA GLN A 357 -20.50 26.31 -8.06
C GLN A 357 -21.97 26.63 -8.35
N HIS A 358 -22.89 25.86 -7.77
CA HIS A 358 -24.33 26.09 -7.89
C HIS A 358 -24.94 26.58 -6.58
N ARG A 359 -26.06 27.30 -6.67
CA ARG A 359 -26.86 27.74 -5.52
C ARG A 359 -28.33 27.37 -5.70
N TYR A 360 -28.81 26.41 -4.91
CA TYR A 360 -30.19 25.95 -4.95
C TYR A 360 -31.12 26.93 -4.22
N GLN A 361 -32.14 27.43 -4.91
CA GLN A 361 -33.04 28.44 -4.32
C GLN A 361 -33.88 27.88 -3.17
N ARG A 362 -34.21 26.58 -3.20
CA ARG A 362 -35.14 25.89 -2.29
C ARG A 362 -34.47 24.72 -1.56
N PRO A 363 -34.99 24.29 -0.39
CA PRO A 363 -34.67 22.98 0.15
C PRO A 363 -35.12 21.87 -0.81
N GLY A 364 -34.51 20.69 -0.72
CA GLY A 364 -34.92 19.53 -1.50
C GLY A 364 -33.83 18.49 -1.72
N GLU A 365 -34.22 17.43 -2.42
CA GLU A 365 -33.39 16.30 -2.84
C GLU A 365 -33.18 16.39 -4.36
N TYR A 366 -31.94 16.50 -4.83
CA TYR A 366 -31.64 16.85 -6.22
C TYR A 366 -31.06 15.68 -7.03
N ILE A 367 -31.54 15.51 -8.26
CA ILE A 367 -31.03 14.53 -9.23
C ILE A 367 -30.02 15.23 -10.13
N VAL A 368 -28.74 15.20 -9.75
CA VAL A 368 -27.67 15.89 -10.48
C VAL A 368 -27.08 14.97 -11.54
N THR A 369 -26.83 15.49 -12.72
CA THR A 369 -26.25 14.78 -13.86
C THR A 369 -25.09 15.55 -14.44
N LEU A 370 -23.93 14.91 -14.60
CA LEU A 370 -22.88 15.37 -15.49
C LEU A 370 -22.92 14.55 -16.78
N SER A 371 -22.94 15.22 -17.92
CA SER A 371 -22.62 14.65 -19.24
C SER A 371 -21.31 15.25 -19.74
N VAL A 372 -20.46 14.45 -20.38
CA VAL A 372 -19.19 14.87 -20.96
C VAL A 372 -19.02 14.29 -22.36
N SER A 373 -18.37 15.04 -23.25
CA SER A 373 -18.06 14.62 -24.62
C SER A 373 -16.64 15.03 -25.01
N GLY A 374 -16.07 14.29 -25.96
CA GLY A 374 -14.79 14.60 -26.58
C GLY A 374 -14.48 13.70 -27.77
N PRO A 375 -13.28 13.82 -28.39
CA PRO A 375 -12.95 13.18 -29.66
C PRO A 375 -13.06 11.65 -29.68
N GLN A 376 -12.99 11.01 -28.51
CA GLN A 376 -13.02 9.55 -28.35
C GLN A 376 -14.36 9.01 -27.82
N GLY A 377 -15.38 9.87 -27.62
CA GLY A 377 -16.74 9.46 -27.25
C GLY A 377 -17.46 10.39 -26.27
N GLU A 378 -18.57 9.90 -25.74
CA GLU A 378 -19.42 10.61 -24.76
C GLU A 378 -19.74 9.71 -23.56
N ALA A 379 -19.96 10.31 -22.40
CA ALA A 379 -20.42 9.60 -21.21
C ALA A 379 -21.31 10.48 -20.32
N ARG A 380 -22.12 9.84 -19.47
CA ARG A 380 -23.00 10.52 -18.51
C ARG A 380 -23.03 9.79 -17.17
N ARG A 381 -23.01 10.55 -16.06
CA ARG A 381 -23.23 10.05 -14.70
C ARG A 381 -24.25 10.90 -13.97
N THR A 382 -25.44 10.32 -13.77
CA THR A 382 -26.47 10.83 -12.86
C THR A 382 -26.23 10.28 -11.46
N LYS A 383 -26.50 11.08 -10.43
CA LYS A 383 -26.71 10.59 -9.06
C LYS A 383 -28.06 11.11 -8.56
N VAL A 384 -28.77 10.28 -7.81
CA VAL A 384 -30.16 10.52 -7.41
C VAL A 384 -30.17 10.86 -5.93
N TRP A 385 -30.52 12.11 -5.60
CA TRP A 385 -30.72 12.61 -4.23
C TRP A 385 -29.46 12.67 -3.33
N ASP A 386 -28.29 12.25 -3.83
CA ASP A 386 -26.95 12.53 -3.26
C ASP A 386 -26.81 13.98 -2.73
N VAL A 387 -27.31 14.94 -3.51
CA VAL A 387 -27.32 16.36 -3.14
C VAL A 387 -28.67 16.68 -2.49
N THR A 388 -28.71 16.65 -1.16
CA THR A 388 -29.89 17.01 -0.36
C THR A 388 -29.56 18.21 0.52
N LEU A 389 -30.47 19.21 0.58
CA LEU A 389 -30.20 20.53 1.15
C LEU A 389 -31.38 21.10 1.97
N PRO A 390 -31.14 21.79 3.10
CA PRO A 390 -32.15 22.31 4.03
C PRO A 390 -32.68 23.71 3.69
#